data_AF-A0A1E5GA15-F1
#
_entry.id   AF-A0A1E5GA15-F1
#
_cell.length_a   1.000
_cell.length_b   1.000
_cell.length_c   1.000
_cell.angle_alpha   90.00
_cell.angle_beta   90.00
_cell.angle_gamma   90.00
#
_symmetry.space_group_name_H-M   'P 1'
#
loop_
_entity.id
_entity.type
_entity.pdbx_description
1 polymer ?
#
loop_
_entity_poly.entity_id
_entity_poly.type
_entity_poly.pdbx_seq_one_letter_code
_entity_poly.pdbx_strand_id
1 'polypeptide(L)'
;MTIKKLGREMLNHFQSGVSYMIPLVTAAGLLTSIAVVCGGTEVWDQTDTLWGVIRMIGQTGLQFIVPMIAGYIAYSIADRPGLAPAFICGMIANQMGTGFIGGMFAGLTVGYLVNALKKIPVPTQIISLKSLIIIPFVATLVVGLVLWYVIGTPITAATEALTAWLNGMSGTNAALLGAILGGMMAFDMGGPVNKIAYAFGVASFTSGGYAASTAMLLAIAIPPFGMFLATLLNKKLYTESERDNGKTAIIMGAVGITEGTIPFAVADPLRVIPSIVVGTAIGCAINGAFGVTQETMLATFMAIPFTSNPILYCAAILIGGLVTAIMVNALKMLKYKKQAKTEESVG
;
A
#
# COMPACT_ATOMS: atom_id res chain seq x y z
N MET A 1 9.38 -10.27 28.80
CA MET A 1 8.65 -10.35 27.52
C MET A 1 9.55 -11.04 26.52
N THR A 2 9.15 -12.18 25.91
CA THR A 2 10.01 -12.89 24.95
C THR A 2 10.20 -12.05 23.69
N ILE A 3 11.38 -12.03 23.08
CA ILE A 3 11.71 -11.26 21.86
C ILE A 3 10.66 -11.49 20.75
N LYS A 4 10.18 -12.73 20.59
CA LYS A 4 9.11 -13.09 19.64
C LYS A 4 7.78 -12.37 19.92
N LYS A 5 7.43 -12.14 21.20
CA LYS A 5 6.19 -11.46 21.61
C LYS A 5 6.29 -9.96 21.32
N LEU A 6 7.43 -9.35 21.64
CA LEU A 6 7.69 -7.93 21.34
C LEU A 6 7.64 -7.66 19.83
N GLY A 7 8.27 -8.51 19.02
CA GLY A 7 8.24 -8.34 17.55
C GLY A 7 6.83 -8.42 16.97
N ARG A 8 6.00 -9.35 17.47
CA ARG A 8 4.60 -9.48 17.03
C ARG A 8 3.74 -8.29 17.46
N GLU A 9 3.97 -7.77 18.66
CA GLU A 9 3.29 -6.57 19.17
C GLU A 9 3.63 -5.34 18.32
N MET A 10 4.91 -5.11 18.03
CA MET A 10 5.37 -4.03 17.15
C MET A 10 4.77 -4.14 15.74
N LEU A 11 4.72 -5.35 15.18
CA LEU A 11 4.08 -5.58 13.88
C LEU A 11 2.60 -5.18 13.89
N ASN A 12 1.86 -5.52 14.95
CA ASN A 12 0.46 -5.14 15.07
C ASN A 12 0.27 -3.61 15.15
N HIS A 13 1.17 -2.91 15.85
CA HIS A 13 1.15 -1.44 15.91
C HIS A 13 1.37 -0.82 14.53
N PHE A 14 2.35 -1.32 13.77
CA PHE A 14 2.59 -0.87 12.39
C PHE A 14 1.42 -1.18 11.46
N GLN A 15 0.85 -2.38 11.55
CA GLN A 15 -0.33 -2.76 10.76
C GLN A 15 -1.53 -1.87 11.05
N SER A 16 -1.67 -1.37 12.28
CA SER A 16 -2.70 -0.39 12.63
C SER A 16 -2.46 0.91 11.86
N GLY A 17 -1.24 1.48 11.91
CA GLY A 17 -0.88 2.66 11.12
C GLY A 17 -1.19 2.52 9.62
N VAL A 18 -0.83 1.38 9.05
CA VAL A 18 -1.08 1.06 7.63
C VAL A 18 -2.58 0.94 7.31
N SER A 19 -3.35 0.27 8.17
CA SER A 19 -4.77 0.04 7.86
C SER A 19 -5.58 1.34 7.87
N TYR A 20 -5.27 2.27 8.78
CA TYR A 20 -5.97 3.55 8.87
C TYR A 20 -5.51 4.59 7.84
N MET A 21 -4.32 4.43 7.23
CA MET A 21 -3.88 5.34 6.15
C MET A 21 -4.50 5.00 4.79
N ILE A 22 -4.92 3.74 4.53
CA ILE A 22 -5.43 3.32 3.22
C ILE A 22 -6.60 4.22 2.75
N PRO A 23 -7.66 4.46 3.53
CA PRO A 23 -8.76 5.31 3.08
C PRO A 23 -8.34 6.76 2.77
N LEU A 24 -7.38 7.31 3.54
CA LEU A 24 -6.82 8.63 3.28
C LEU A 24 -6.13 8.63 1.91
N VAL A 25 -5.24 7.67 1.66
CA VAL A 25 -4.49 7.56 0.41
C VAL A 25 -5.44 7.41 -0.78
N THR A 26 -6.48 6.59 -0.65
CA THR A 26 -7.49 6.41 -1.70
C THR A 26 -8.23 7.71 -2.02
N ALA A 27 -8.76 8.41 -1.02
CA ALA A 27 -9.49 9.66 -1.25
C ALA A 27 -8.56 10.75 -1.83
N ALA A 28 -7.37 10.91 -1.24
CA ALA A 28 -6.39 11.90 -1.63
C ALA A 28 -5.86 11.67 -3.05
N GLY A 29 -5.46 10.43 -3.36
CA GLY A 29 -4.94 10.03 -4.66
C GLY A 29 -5.98 10.17 -5.77
N LEU A 30 -7.24 9.79 -5.52
CA LEU A 30 -8.32 9.94 -6.50
C LEU A 30 -8.62 11.41 -6.81
N LEU A 31 -8.73 12.27 -5.78
CA LEU A 31 -8.98 13.71 -5.97
C LEU A 31 -7.86 14.37 -6.77
N THR A 32 -6.60 14.15 -6.37
CA THR A 32 -5.43 14.69 -7.10
C THR A 32 -5.47 14.25 -8.55
N SER A 33 -5.82 13.00 -8.83
CA SER A 33 -5.69 12.49 -10.18
C SER A 33 -6.85 12.86 -11.09
N ILE A 34 -8.09 12.86 -10.59
CA ILE A 34 -9.23 13.37 -11.35
C ILE A 34 -8.99 14.82 -11.75
N ALA A 35 -8.45 15.64 -10.83
CA ALA A 35 -8.10 17.00 -11.13
C ALA A 35 -7.07 17.12 -12.27
N VAL A 36 -6.01 16.30 -12.27
CA VAL A 36 -4.99 16.35 -13.34
C VAL A 36 -5.54 15.77 -14.66
N VAL A 37 -6.38 14.72 -14.64
CA VAL A 37 -7.02 14.19 -15.87
C VAL A 37 -7.91 15.26 -16.50
N CYS A 38 -8.76 15.92 -15.70
CA CYS A 38 -9.78 16.82 -16.22
C CYS A 38 -9.28 18.25 -16.45
N GLY A 39 -8.33 18.73 -15.63
CA GLY A 39 -7.79 20.09 -15.71
C GLY A 39 -6.43 20.20 -16.39
N GLY A 40 -5.81 19.08 -16.78
CA GLY A 40 -4.46 19.06 -17.36
C GLY A 40 -3.36 19.22 -16.31
N THR A 41 -2.11 19.30 -16.75
CA THR A 41 -0.94 19.44 -15.86
C THR A 41 -0.82 20.83 -15.24
N GLU A 42 -1.47 21.85 -15.80
CA GLU A 42 -1.40 23.23 -15.27
C GLU A 42 -2.07 23.36 -13.89
N VAL A 43 -2.91 22.40 -13.49
CA VAL A 43 -3.58 22.41 -12.18
C VAL A 43 -2.60 22.40 -11.01
N TRP A 44 -1.35 21.95 -11.22
CA TRP A 44 -0.30 21.97 -10.21
C TRP A 44 0.08 23.38 -9.78
N ASP A 45 -0.04 24.36 -10.68
CA ASP A 45 0.30 25.77 -10.44
C ASP A 45 -0.93 26.63 -10.11
N GLN A 46 -2.13 26.03 -10.09
CA GLN A 46 -3.40 26.73 -9.91
C GLN A 46 -4.03 26.39 -8.55
N THR A 47 -4.54 27.43 -7.88
CA THR A 47 -5.34 27.30 -6.64
C THR A 47 -6.63 28.13 -6.68
N ASP A 48 -6.90 28.77 -7.80
CA ASP A 48 -8.06 29.62 -8.08
C ASP A 48 -9.07 28.94 -9.03
N THR A 49 -8.64 27.93 -9.79
CA THR A 49 -9.52 27.12 -10.65
C THR A 49 -10.12 25.94 -9.89
N LEU A 50 -11.30 25.47 -10.34
CA LEU A 50 -11.97 24.30 -9.74
C LEU A 50 -11.03 23.09 -9.65
N TRP A 51 -10.36 22.74 -10.75
CA TRP A 51 -9.45 21.60 -10.79
C TRP A 51 -8.19 21.82 -9.97
N GLY A 52 -7.63 23.04 -9.96
CA GLY A 52 -6.53 23.43 -9.08
C GLY A 52 -6.87 23.23 -7.60
N VAL A 53 -8.07 23.66 -7.18
CA VAL A 53 -8.56 23.47 -5.81
C VAL A 53 -8.79 21.99 -5.48
N ILE A 54 -9.40 21.20 -6.38
CA ILE A 54 -9.59 19.75 -6.16
C ILE A 54 -8.24 19.03 -6.01
N ARG A 55 -7.26 19.36 -6.85
CA ARG A 55 -5.89 18.85 -6.72
C ARG A 55 -5.29 19.23 -5.37
N MET A 56 -5.41 20.49 -4.95
CA MET A 56 -4.89 20.97 -3.65
C MET A 56 -5.49 20.18 -2.47
N ILE A 57 -6.80 19.91 -2.49
CA ILE A 57 -7.48 19.10 -1.46
C ILE A 57 -6.86 17.69 -1.42
N GLY A 58 -6.71 17.05 -2.58
CA GLY A 58 -6.08 15.73 -2.67
C GLY A 58 -4.63 15.73 -2.18
N GLN A 59 -3.82 16.70 -2.61
CA GLN A 59 -2.41 16.81 -2.23
C GLN A 59 -2.24 17.04 -0.72
N THR A 60 -3.12 17.84 -0.11
CA THR A 60 -3.15 18.03 1.35
C THR A 60 -3.36 16.69 2.07
N GLY A 61 -4.26 15.86 1.54
CA GLY A 61 -4.46 14.50 2.04
C GLY A 61 -3.21 13.62 1.91
N LEU A 62 -2.50 13.67 0.77
CA LEU A 62 -1.26 12.91 0.57
C LEU A 62 -0.14 13.36 1.53
N GLN A 63 -0.04 14.65 1.83
CA GLN A 63 0.91 15.17 2.84
C GLN A 63 0.59 14.68 4.26
N PHE A 64 -0.65 14.28 4.52
CA PHE A 64 -1.09 13.79 5.82
C PHE A 64 -0.81 12.28 6.04
N ILE A 65 -0.21 11.57 5.08
CA ILE A 65 0.13 10.14 5.19
C ILE A 65 1.05 9.85 6.38
N VAL A 66 2.16 10.59 6.52
CA VAL A 66 3.12 10.41 7.62
C VAL A 66 2.49 10.72 8.99
N PRO A 67 1.74 11.83 9.16
CA PRO A 67 0.91 12.06 10.34
C PRO A 67 -0.05 10.91 10.66
N MET A 68 -0.78 10.37 9.69
CA MET A 68 -1.72 9.26 9.91
C MET A 68 -1.04 8.03 10.46
N ILE A 69 0.11 7.66 9.89
CA ILE A 69 0.90 6.51 10.35
C ILE A 69 1.34 6.72 11.79
N ALA A 70 1.92 7.88 12.10
CA ALA A 70 2.35 8.21 13.46
C ALA A 70 1.17 8.16 14.45
N GLY A 71 0.06 8.82 14.10
CA GLY A 71 -1.15 8.88 14.90
C GLY A 71 -1.71 7.51 15.25
N TYR A 72 -1.91 6.65 14.25
CA TYR A 72 -2.54 5.35 14.48
C TYR A 72 -1.60 4.28 15.05
N ILE A 73 -0.28 4.42 14.88
CA ILE A 73 0.69 3.67 15.68
C ILE A 73 0.57 4.08 17.16
N ALA A 74 0.61 5.39 17.47
CA ALA A 74 0.49 5.88 18.84
C ALA A 74 -0.85 5.49 19.48
N TYR A 75 -1.94 5.59 18.72
CA TYR A 75 -3.27 5.15 19.13
C TYR A 75 -3.30 3.66 19.50
N SER A 76 -2.66 2.81 18.71
CA SER A 76 -2.63 1.37 19.01
C SER A 76 -1.86 1.01 20.29
N ILE A 77 -1.02 1.93 20.81
CA ILE A 77 -0.26 1.76 22.05
C ILE A 77 -0.96 2.45 23.24
N ALA A 78 -1.53 3.63 22.99
CA ALA A 78 -1.93 4.55 24.05
C ALA A 78 -3.31 5.18 23.85
N ASP A 79 -4.16 4.62 22.99
CA ASP A 79 -5.51 5.10 22.66
C ASP A 79 -5.55 6.58 22.24
N ARG A 80 -6.73 7.19 22.38
CA ARG A 80 -7.03 8.57 21.97
C ARG A 80 -6.02 9.63 22.47
N PRO A 81 -5.49 9.58 23.71
CA PRO A 81 -4.53 10.58 24.18
C PRO A 81 -3.22 10.64 23.38
N GLY A 82 -2.86 9.58 22.65
CA GLY A 82 -1.67 9.55 21.79
C GLY A 82 -1.86 10.20 20.43
N LEU A 83 -3.10 10.42 19.98
CA LEU A 83 -3.39 10.88 18.61
C LEU A 83 -2.86 12.28 18.33
N ALA A 84 -3.28 13.28 19.09
CA ALA A 84 -2.91 14.67 18.81
C ALA A 84 -1.38 14.89 18.84
N PRO A 85 -0.63 14.40 19.86
CA PRO A 85 0.82 14.54 19.85
C PRO A 85 1.48 13.84 18.66
N ALA A 86 1.03 12.65 18.30
CA ALA A 86 1.60 11.91 17.20
C ALA A 86 1.26 12.52 15.83
N PHE A 87 0.09 13.11 15.65
CA PHE A 87 -0.22 13.89 14.43
C PHE A 87 0.71 15.10 14.31
N ILE A 88 0.91 15.85 15.39
CA ILE A 88 1.81 17.02 15.39
C ILE A 88 3.25 16.58 15.11
N CYS A 89 3.78 15.59 15.85
CA CYS A 89 5.12 15.08 15.61
C CYS A 89 5.28 14.43 14.23
N GLY A 90 4.23 13.79 13.70
CA GLY A 90 4.21 13.24 12.34
C GLY A 90 4.20 14.31 11.26
N MET A 91 3.57 15.47 11.49
CA MET A 91 3.67 16.63 10.59
C MET A 91 5.08 17.21 10.61
N ILE A 92 5.71 17.30 11.78
CA ILE A 92 7.12 17.68 11.91
C ILE A 92 8.01 16.70 11.14
N ALA A 93 7.80 15.38 11.33
CA ALA A 93 8.54 14.34 10.62
C ALA A 93 8.44 14.51 9.09
N ASN A 94 7.24 14.81 8.57
CA ASN A 94 7.02 15.08 7.16
C ASN A 94 7.81 16.32 6.70
N GLN A 95 7.72 17.43 7.43
CA GLN A 95 8.43 18.69 7.12
C GLN A 95 9.95 18.53 7.12
N MET A 96 10.49 17.69 8.01
CA MET A 96 11.92 17.40 8.09
C MET A 96 12.43 16.45 7.00
N GLY A 97 11.55 15.93 6.12
CA GLY A 97 11.93 14.95 5.10
C GLY A 97 12.27 13.57 5.66
N THR A 98 11.96 13.29 6.92
CA THR A 98 12.24 11.97 7.55
C THR A 98 11.34 10.86 6.99
N GLY A 99 10.28 11.23 6.26
CA GLY A 99 9.39 10.31 5.56
C GLY A 99 8.68 9.33 6.48
N PHE A 100 8.42 8.14 5.95
CA PHE A 100 7.75 7.06 6.69
C PHE A 100 8.51 6.63 7.96
N ILE A 101 9.85 6.60 7.90
CA ILE A 101 10.70 6.17 9.03
C ILE A 101 10.52 7.10 10.22
N GLY A 102 10.55 8.42 9.99
CA GLY A 102 10.29 9.40 11.04
C GLY A 102 8.86 9.33 11.57
N GLY A 103 7.88 9.05 10.71
CA GLY A 103 6.49 8.81 11.13
C GLY A 103 6.34 7.61 12.07
N MET A 104 6.98 6.48 11.74
CA MET A 104 7.00 5.29 12.60
C MET A 104 7.69 5.59 13.94
N PHE A 105 8.83 6.26 13.92
CA PHE A 105 9.56 6.65 15.12
C PHE A 105 8.71 7.56 16.01
N ALA A 106 8.10 8.60 15.43
CA ALA A 106 7.23 9.52 16.15
C ALA A 106 6.03 8.79 16.77
N GLY A 107 5.34 7.94 16.01
CA GLY A 107 4.19 7.19 16.50
C GLY A 107 4.52 6.25 17.66
N LEU A 108 5.61 5.50 17.56
CA LEU A 108 6.06 4.61 18.64
C LEU A 108 6.46 5.39 19.89
N THR A 109 7.29 6.42 19.72
CA THR A 109 7.83 7.19 20.84
C THR A 109 6.73 7.95 21.57
N VAL A 110 5.81 8.58 20.83
CA VAL A 110 4.61 9.19 21.43
C VAL A 110 3.77 8.13 22.13
N GLY A 111 3.48 7.00 21.47
CA GLY A 111 2.65 5.94 22.04
C GLY A 111 3.19 5.45 23.39
N TYR A 112 4.46 5.07 23.45
CA TYR A 112 5.07 4.61 24.69
C TYR A 112 5.20 5.70 25.75
N LEU A 113 5.54 6.93 25.37
CA LEU A 113 5.62 8.05 26.32
C LEU A 113 4.24 8.36 26.92
N VAL A 114 3.20 8.46 26.09
CA VAL A 114 1.83 8.70 26.55
C VAL A 114 1.36 7.57 27.46
N ASN A 115 1.64 6.31 27.11
CA ASN A 115 1.31 5.17 27.95
C ASN A 115 2.05 5.22 29.31
N ALA A 116 3.29 5.71 29.35
CA ALA A 116 4.02 5.93 30.59
C ALA A 116 3.40 7.07 31.42
N LEU A 117 3.09 8.21 30.79
CA LEU A 117 2.46 9.35 31.46
C LEU A 117 1.09 8.99 32.05
N LYS A 118 0.30 8.15 31.35
CA LYS A 118 -0.98 7.63 31.85
C LYS A 118 -0.85 6.89 33.19
N LYS A 119 0.28 6.21 33.44
CA LYS A 119 0.50 5.42 34.66
C LYS A 119 0.90 6.25 35.88
N ILE A 120 1.28 7.52 35.70
CA ILE A 120 1.65 8.41 36.82
C ILE A 120 0.41 8.72 37.66
N PRO A 121 0.33 8.34 38.94
CA PRO A 121 -0.85 8.60 39.76
C PRO A 121 -1.04 10.11 39.97
N VAL A 122 -2.28 10.58 39.90
CA VAL A 122 -2.66 11.97 40.19
C VAL A 122 -3.93 12.02 41.04
N PRO A 123 -4.13 13.06 41.85
CA PRO A 123 -5.39 13.27 42.56
C PRO A 123 -6.60 13.27 41.62
N THR A 124 -7.76 12.79 42.09
CA THR A 124 -8.98 12.63 41.28
C THR A 124 -9.43 13.95 40.64
N GLN A 125 -9.16 15.08 41.31
CA GLN A 125 -9.50 16.43 40.88
C GLN A 125 -8.79 16.87 39.60
N ILE A 126 -7.63 16.27 39.26
CA ILE A 126 -6.82 16.66 38.10
C ILE A 126 -6.71 15.57 37.02
N ILE A 127 -7.49 14.49 37.11
CA ILE A 127 -7.49 13.42 36.09
C ILE A 127 -7.87 13.96 34.70
N SER A 128 -8.87 14.84 34.64
CA SER A 128 -9.29 15.49 33.38
C SER A 128 -8.19 16.42 32.85
N LEU A 129 -7.56 17.22 33.73
CA LEU A 129 -6.45 18.09 33.37
C LEU A 129 -5.26 17.29 32.82
N LYS A 130 -4.93 16.17 33.47
CA LYS A 130 -3.87 15.26 33.05
C LYS A 130 -4.09 14.76 31.63
N SER A 131 -5.29 14.27 31.35
CA SER A 131 -5.58 13.60 30.07
C SER A 131 -5.80 14.58 28.92
N LEU A 132 -6.36 15.76 29.19
CA LEU A 132 -6.69 16.75 28.17
C LEU A 132 -5.57 17.76 27.89
N ILE A 133 -4.75 18.10 28.89
CA ILE A 133 -3.73 19.15 28.76
C ILE A 133 -2.33 18.57 28.96
N ILE A 134 -2.05 17.95 30.11
CA ILE A 134 -0.68 17.60 30.49
C ILE A 134 -0.09 16.55 29.54
N ILE A 135 -0.81 15.45 29.32
CA ILE A 135 -0.35 14.37 28.44
C ILE A 135 -0.09 14.87 27.03
N PRO A 136 -1.06 15.52 26.34
CA PRO A 136 -0.82 16.00 24.99
C PRO A 136 0.33 17.01 24.90
N PHE A 137 0.41 17.94 25.86
CA PHE A 137 1.46 18.96 25.90
C PHE A 137 2.85 18.35 26.07
N VAL A 138 3.04 17.54 27.13
CA VAL A 138 4.35 16.94 27.45
C VAL A 138 4.79 15.99 26.35
N ALA A 139 3.89 15.14 25.85
CA ALA A 139 4.24 14.18 24.79
C ALA A 139 4.65 14.91 23.50
N THR A 140 3.92 15.95 23.09
CA THR A 140 4.25 16.73 21.89
C THR A 140 5.58 17.45 22.07
N LEU A 141 5.78 18.12 23.21
CA LEU A 141 6.99 18.88 23.49
C LEU A 141 8.23 17.97 23.50
N VAL A 142 8.18 16.88 24.27
CA VAL A 142 9.34 16.00 24.44
C VAL A 142 9.67 15.29 23.13
N VAL A 143 8.69 14.66 22.47
CA VAL A 143 8.95 13.90 21.25
C VAL A 143 9.27 14.83 20.08
N GLY A 144 8.61 15.99 19.99
CA GLY A 144 8.93 17.01 19.00
C GLY A 144 10.37 17.51 19.11
N LEU A 145 10.83 17.84 20.32
CA LEU A 145 12.22 18.27 20.54
C LEU A 145 13.24 17.16 20.26
N VAL A 146 12.96 15.93 20.68
CA VAL A 146 13.83 14.78 20.39
C VAL A 146 13.91 14.53 18.89
N LEU A 147 12.78 14.56 18.19
CA LEU A 147 12.73 14.42 16.74
C LEU A 147 13.51 15.54 16.06
N TRP A 148 13.29 16.80 16.46
CA TRP A 148 13.92 17.94 15.81
C TRP A 148 15.44 18.00 16.03
N TYR A 149 15.90 17.85 17.27
CA TYR A 149 17.29 18.15 17.64
C TYR A 149 18.18 16.92 17.78
N VAL A 150 17.62 15.74 18.05
CA VAL A 150 18.43 14.56 18.39
C VAL A 150 18.46 13.56 17.26
N ILE A 151 17.30 13.18 16.72
CA ILE A 151 17.21 12.00 15.83
C ILE A 151 16.68 12.30 14.43
N GLY A 152 16.16 13.49 14.16
CA GLY A 152 15.64 13.86 12.85
C GLY A 152 16.71 13.81 11.78
N THR A 153 17.86 14.47 11.98
CA THR A 153 18.98 14.47 11.02
C THR A 153 19.46 13.06 10.63
N PRO A 154 19.77 12.13 11.55
CA PRO A 154 20.17 10.79 11.15
C PRO A 154 19.06 10.01 10.44
N ILE A 155 17.78 10.24 10.79
CA ILE A 155 16.67 9.61 10.07
C ILE A 155 16.53 10.19 8.66
N THR A 156 16.61 11.51 8.48
CA THR A 156 16.56 12.15 7.15
C THR A 156 17.69 11.61 6.27
N ALA A 157 18.91 11.55 6.79
CA ALA A 157 20.05 10.98 6.04
C ALA A 157 19.82 9.51 5.64
N ALA A 158 19.23 8.70 6.53
CA ALA A 158 18.86 7.33 6.22
C ALA A 158 17.77 7.24 5.14
N THR A 159 16.74 8.10 5.21
CA THR A 159 15.68 8.19 4.21
C THR A 159 16.23 8.61 2.85
N GLU A 160 17.08 9.64 2.80
CA GLU A 160 17.73 10.09 1.56
C GLU A 160 18.62 9.00 0.96
N ALA A 161 19.41 8.30 1.78
CA ALA A 161 20.24 7.18 1.31
C ALA A 161 19.39 6.03 0.74
N LEU A 162 18.27 5.71 1.40
CA LEU A 162 17.33 4.71 0.91
C LEU A 162 16.68 5.13 -0.41
N THR A 163 16.21 6.37 -0.51
CA THR A 163 15.62 6.92 -1.73
C THR A 163 16.65 6.94 -2.86
N ALA A 164 17.88 7.38 -2.60
CA ALA A 164 18.95 7.38 -3.60
C ALA A 164 19.27 5.97 -4.08
N TRP A 165 19.29 4.99 -3.16
CA TRP A 165 19.46 3.59 -3.52
C TRP A 165 18.33 3.08 -4.41
N LEU A 166 17.06 3.32 -4.04
CA LEU A 166 15.89 2.92 -4.82
C LEU A 166 15.87 3.57 -6.22
N ASN A 167 16.18 4.87 -6.31
CA ASN A 167 16.19 5.61 -7.57
C ASN A 167 17.41 5.26 -8.44
N GLY A 168 18.50 4.78 -7.84
CA GLY A 168 19.67 4.25 -8.56
C GLY A 168 19.45 2.83 -9.12
N MET A 169 18.35 2.15 -8.78
CA MET A 169 18.08 0.81 -9.30
C MET A 169 17.72 0.86 -10.78
N SER A 170 18.37 0.03 -11.58
CA SER A 170 18.05 -0.16 -13.00
C SER A 170 18.18 -1.64 -13.40
N GLY A 171 17.61 -1.97 -14.56
CA GLY A 171 17.69 -3.31 -15.15
C GLY A 171 17.22 -4.40 -14.19
N THR A 172 18.08 -5.39 -13.94
CA THR A 172 17.77 -6.59 -13.15
C THR A 172 17.37 -6.29 -11.71
N ASN A 173 18.00 -5.31 -11.05
CA ASN A 173 17.69 -5.02 -9.64
C ASN A 173 16.29 -4.41 -9.50
N ALA A 174 15.94 -3.46 -10.38
CA ALA A 174 14.60 -2.89 -10.43
C ALA A 174 13.54 -3.95 -10.79
N ALA A 175 13.86 -4.86 -11.70
CA ALA A 175 13.01 -6.00 -12.02
C ALA A 175 12.78 -6.91 -10.81
N LEU A 176 13.82 -7.24 -10.04
CA LEU A 176 13.74 -8.09 -8.87
C LEU A 176 12.89 -7.43 -7.76
N LEU A 177 13.10 -6.14 -7.50
CA LEU A 177 12.27 -5.39 -6.55
C LEU A 177 10.81 -5.39 -6.98
N GLY A 178 10.55 -5.12 -8.27
CA GLY A 178 9.22 -5.20 -8.85
C GLY A 178 8.59 -6.57 -8.64
N ALA A 179 9.32 -7.65 -8.92
CA ALA A 179 8.86 -9.02 -8.74
C ALA A 179 8.44 -9.32 -7.30
N ILE A 180 9.29 -8.94 -6.33
CA ILE A 180 9.05 -9.16 -4.91
C ILE A 180 7.80 -8.38 -4.46
N LEU A 181 7.72 -7.10 -4.79
CA LEU A 181 6.56 -6.27 -4.42
C LEU A 181 5.27 -6.77 -5.06
N GLY A 182 5.31 -7.12 -6.35
CA GLY A 182 4.17 -7.68 -7.06
C GLY A 182 3.68 -8.99 -6.46
N GLY A 183 4.60 -9.90 -6.17
CA GLY A 183 4.29 -11.18 -5.53
C GLY A 183 3.68 -11.00 -4.14
N MET A 184 4.24 -10.11 -3.31
CA MET A 184 3.71 -9.81 -1.98
C MET A 184 2.30 -9.18 -2.04
N MET A 185 2.07 -8.24 -2.96
CA MET A 185 0.76 -7.62 -3.16
C MET A 185 -0.31 -8.66 -3.56
N ALA A 186 0.02 -9.62 -4.43
CA ALA A 186 -0.94 -10.62 -4.88
C ALA A 186 -1.20 -11.77 -3.89
N PHE A 187 -0.29 -11.99 -2.93
CA PHE A 187 -0.26 -13.21 -2.10
C PHE A 187 -1.55 -13.47 -1.33
N ASP A 188 -2.09 -12.46 -0.65
CA ASP A 188 -3.25 -12.57 0.24
C ASP A 188 -4.34 -11.53 -0.03
N MET A 189 -4.28 -10.84 -1.19
CA MET A 189 -5.35 -9.97 -1.73
C MET A 189 -5.94 -8.98 -0.70
N GLY A 190 -5.08 -8.31 0.07
CA GLY A 190 -5.47 -7.36 1.13
C GLY A 190 -5.16 -7.84 2.56
N GLY A 191 -4.59 -9.04 2.70
CA GLY A 191 -4.11 -9.57 3.96
C GLY A 191 -2.80 -8.93 4.46
N PRO A 192 -2.16 -9.51 5.51
CA PRO A 192 -0.96 -8.96 6.13
C PRO A 192 0.24 -8.77 5.18
N VAL A 193 0.48 -9.69 4.25
CA VAL A 193 1.62 -9.62 3.33
C VAL A 193 1.42 -8.49 2.32
N ASN A 194 0.22 -8.39 1.75
CA ASN A 194 -0.16 -7.28 0.88
C ASN A 194 -0.01 -5.94 1.63
N LYS A 195 -0.52 -5.82 2.85
CA LYS A 195 -0.42 -4.58 3.64
C LYS A 195 1.02 -4.16 3.91
N ILE A 196 1.94 -5.11 4.11
CA ILE A 196 3.37 -4.80 4.27
C ILE A 196 3.94 -4.22 2.97
N ALA A 197 3.68 -4.86 1.83
CA ALA A 197 4.11 -4.35 0.53
C ALA A 197 3.47 -2.98 0.21
N TYR A 198 2.19 -2.82 0.55
CA TYR A 198 1.48 -1.56 0.39
C TYR A 198 2.11 -0.44 1.23
N ALA A 199 2.41 -0.72 2.49
CA ALA A 199 3.10 0.22 3.37
C ALA A 199 4.46 0.64 2.82
N PHE A 200 5.24 -0.32 2.31
CA PHE A 200 6.52 -0.04 1.69
C PHE A 200 6.39 0.82 0.42
N GLY A 201 5.42 0.52 -0.45
CA GLY A 201 5.20 1.30 -1.67
C GLY A 201 4.71 2.73 -1.39
N VAL A 202 3.80 2.91 -0.42
CA VAL A 202 3.36 4.24 0.05
C VAL A 202 4.53 5.02 0.69
N ALA A 203 5.34 4.35 1.51
CA ALA A 203 6.53 4.95 2.11
C ALA A 203 7.57 5.39 1.07
N SER A 204 7.74 4.58 0.04
CA SER A 204 8.61 4.90 -1.10
C SER A 204 8.05 6.09 -1.86
N PHE A 205 6.74 6.13 -2.12
CA PHE A 205 6.07 7.26 -2.79
C PHE A 205 6.32 8.58 -2.06
N THR A 206 6.08 8.62 -0.75
CA THR A 206 6.22 9.85 0.05
C THR A 206 7.66 10.36 0.13
N SER A 207 8.63 9.52 -0.20
CA SER A 207 10.06 9.84 -0.19
C SER A 207 10.66 9.94 -1.59
N GLY A 208 9.84 9.97 -2.66
CA GLY A 208 10.29 10.11 -4.06
C GLY A 208 10.82 8.82 -4.71
N GLY A 209 10.65 7.66 -4.07
CA GLY A 209 11.00 6.34 -4.59
C GLY A 209 9.92 5.77 -5.50
N TYR A 210 9.69 6.40 -6.66
CA TYR A 210 8.53 6.09 -7.50
C TYR A 210 8.58 4.73 -8.18
N ALA A 211 9.76 4.13 -8.36
CA ALA A 211 9.87 2.78 -8.93
C ALA A 211 9.16 1.73 -8.06
N ALA A 212 9.41 1.77 -6.74
CA ALA A 212 8.78 0.86 -5.79
C ALA A 212 7.27 1.11 -5.65
N SER A 213 6.85 2.38 -5.57
CA SER A 213 5.43 2.72 -5.47
C SER A 213 4.66 2.33 -6.71
N THR A 214 5.23 2.53 -7.90
CA THR A 214 4.60 2.15 -9.18
C THR A 214 4.45 0.65 -9.29
N ALA A 215 5.48 -0.13 -8.92
CA ALA A 215 5.37 -1.59 -8.89
C ALA A 215 4.24 -2.07 -7.96
N MET A 216 4.11 -1.46 -6.78
CA MET A 216 3.02 -1.74 -5.83
C MET A 216 1.64 -1.38 -6.42
N LEU A 217 1.47 -0.20 -7.03
CA LEU A 217 0.19 0.26 -7.59
C LEU A 217 -0.24 -0.55 -8.82
N LEU A 218 0.72 -0.95 -9.66
CA LEU A 218 0.50 -1.80 -10.82
C LEU A 218 0.07 -3.21 -10.41
N ALA A 219 0.60 -3.73 -9.29
CA ALA A 219 0.28 -5.07 -8.80
C ALA A 219 -1.21 -5.27 -8.44
N ILE A 220 -1.92 -4.19 -8.10
CA ILE A 220 -3.28 -4.25 -7.54
C ILE A 220 -4.28 -4.91 -8.50
N ALA A 221 -4.27 -4.58 -9.79
CA ALA A 221 -5.27 -5.12 -10.72
C ALA A 221 -4.82 -6.34 -11.52
N ILE A 222 -3.55 -6.76 -11.45
CA ILE A 222 -3.09 -7.94 -12.21
C ILE A 222 -3.86 -9.20 -11.77
N PRO A 223 -4.08 -9.49 -10.47
CA PRO A 223 -4.86 -10.64 -10.05
C PRO A 223 -6.30 -10.67 -10.61
N PRO A 224 -7.14 -9.62 -10.44
CA PRO A 224 -8.50 -9.66 -10.97
C PRO A 224 -8.55 -9.66 -12.50
N PHE A 225 -7.65 -8.93 -13.18
CA PHE A 225 -7.55 -8.95 -14.63
C PHE A 225 -7.13 -10.32 -15.16
N GLY A 226 -6.15 -10.95 -14.53
CA GLY A 226 -5.70 -12.29 -14.87
C GLY A 226 -6.79 -13.35 -14.70
N MET A 227 -7.57 -13.28 -13.62
CA MET A 227 -8.72 -14.18 -13.42
C MET A 227 -9.82 -13.94 -14.46
N PHE A 228 -10.14 -12.68 -14.78
CA PHE A 228 -11.06 -12.36 -15.88
C PHE A 228 -10.61 -12.98 -17.19
N LEU A 229 -9.35 -12.78 -17.59
CA LEU A 229 -8.77 -13.40 -18.78
C LEU A 229 -8.84 -14.93 -18.73
N ALA A 230 -8.58 -15.53 -17.56
CA ALA A 230 -8.63 -16.98 -17.40
C ALA A 230 -10.02 -17.54 -17.74
N THR A 231 -11.08 -16.89 -17.26
CA THR A 231 -12.47 -17.27 -17.55
C THR A 231 -12.84 -17.10 -19.03
N LEU A 232 -12.24 -16.13 -19.73
CA LEU A 232 -12.46 -15.93 -21.16
C LEU A 232 -11.75 -16.98 -22.00
N LEU A 233 -10.49 -17.28 -21.67
CA LEU A 233 -9.64 -18.21 -22.42
C LEU A 233 -10.11 -19.66 -22.31
N ASN A 234 -10.64 -20.08 -21.15
CA ASN A 234 -11.16 -21.44 -21.01
C ASN A 234 -12.40 -21.52 -20.10
N LYS A 235 -13.52 -21.07 -20.64
CA LYS A 235 -14.84 -21.02 -20.01
C LYS A 235 -15.30 -22.35 -19.38
N LYS A 236 -14.82 -23.50 -19.86
CA LYS A 236 -15.22 -24.84 -19.39
C LYS A 236 -14.63 -25.21 -18.02
N LEU A 237 -13.56 -24.53 -17.60
CA LEU A 237 -12.89 -24.77 -16.32
C LEU A 237 -13.52 -23.98 -15.15
N TYR A 238 -14.58 -23.22 -15.42
CA TYR A 238 -15.20 -22.29 -14.48
C TYR A 238 -16.71 -22.48 -14.47
N THR A 239 -17.29 -22.39 -13.28
CA THR A 239 -18.74 -22.32 -13.07
C THR A 239 -19.34 -21.03 -13.65
N GLU A 240 -20.66 -20.97 -13.81
CA GLU A 240 -21.34 -19.73 -14.24
C GLU A 240 -21.08 -18.59 -13.26
N SER A 241 -21.15 -18.87 -11.95
CA SER A 241 -20.83 -17.90 -10.89
C SER A 241 -19.38 -17.39 -10.99
N GLU A 242 -18.39 -18.26 -11.22
CA GLU A 242 -17.00 -17.83 -11.44
C GLU A 242 -16.86 -16.94 -12.69
N ARG A 243 -17.63 -17.20 -13.75
CA ARG A 243 -17.57 -16.40 -14.99
C ARG A 243 -18.20 -15.03 -14.80
N ASP A 244 -19.26 -14.92 -14.02
CA ASP A 244 -19.85 -13.64 -13.65
C ASP A 244 -18.96 -12.86 -12.67
N ASN A 245 -18.37 -13.55 -11.69
CA ASN A 245 -17.34 -12.97 -10.82
C ASN A 245 -16.16 -12.42 -11.63
N GLY A 246 -15.80 -13.03 -12.77
CA GLY A 246 -14.75 -12.55 -13.66
C GLY A 246 -15.07 -11.16 -14.23
N LYS A 247 -16.32 -10.92 -14.64
CA LYS A 247 -16.77 -9.61 -15.16
C LYS A 247 -16.71 -8.55 -14.07
N THR A 248 -17.10 -8.91 -12.85
CA THR A 248 -17.01 -8.01 -11.68
C THR A 248 -15.55 -7.75 -11.30
N ALA A 249 -14.70 -8.77 -11.36
CA ALA A 249 -13.29 -8.68 -11.01
C ALA A 249 -12.57 -7.65 -11.88
N ILE A 250 -12.76 -7.65 -13.20
CA ILE A 250 -12.11 -6.65 -14.06
C ILE A 250 -12.54 -5.22 -13.75
N ILE A 251 -13.81 -4.99 -13.40
CA ILE A 251 -14.29 -3.66 -12.98
C ILE A 251 -13.61 -3.25 -11.67
N MET A 252 -13.53 -4.17 -10.70
CA MET A 252 -12.84 -3.94 -9.42
C MET A 252 -11.35 -3.66 -9.62
N GLY A 253 -10.68 -4.44 -10.49
CA GLY A 253 -9.28 -4.21 -10.86
C GLY A 253 -9.08 -2.85 -11.53
N ALA A 254 -9.98 -2.44 -12.42
CA ALA A 254 -9.93 -1.13 -13.09
C ALA A 254 -9.87 0.04 -12.09
N VAL A 255 -10.57 -0.08 -10.96
CA VAL A 255 -10.61 0.95 -9.89
C VAL A 255 -9.67 0.67 -8.72
N GLY A 256 -8.76 -0.30 -8.85
CA GLY A 256 -7.73 -0.55 -7.83
C GLY A 256 -8.17 -1.41 -6.65
N ILE A 257 -9.05 -2.38 -6.87
CA ILE A 257 -9.53 -3.31 -5.84
C ILE A 257 -9.11 -4.73 -6.22
N THR A 258 -8.13 -5.27 -5.51
CA THR A 258 -7.58 -6.63 -5.73
C THR A 258 -8.53 -7.73 -5.28
N GLU A 259 -9.42 -7.41 -4.32
CA GLU A 259 -10.35 -8.30 -3.63
C GLU A 259 -11.36 -8.97 -4.58
N GLY A 260 -11.55 -8.44 -5.79
CA GLY A 260 -12.34 -9.11 -6.84
C GLY A 260 -11.83 -10.51 -7.19
N THR A 261 -10.60 -10.84 -6.79
CA THR A 261 -9.96 -12.16 -6.96
C THR A 261 -10.34 -13.16 -5.87
N ILE A 262 -10.77 -12.69 -4.68
CA ILE A 262 -11.03 -13.54 -3.51
C ILE A 262 -12.01 -14.69 -3.81
N PRO A 263 -13.14 -14.48 -4.53
CA PRO A 263 -14.07 -15.56 -4.83
C PRO A 263 -13.40 -16.73 -5.58
N PHE A 264 -12.45 -16.44 -6.47
CA PHE A 264 -11.69 -17.47 -7.18
C PHE A 264 -10.67 -18.16 -6.28
N ALA A 265 -9.95 -17.39 -5.46
CA ALA A 265 -8.96 -17.92 -4.54
C ALA A 265 -9.59 -18.81 -3.46
N VAL A 266 -10.81 -18.50 -3.01
CA VAL A 266 -11.58 -19.35 -2.10
C VAL A 266 -12.03 -20.64 -2.80
N ALA A 267 -12.45 -20.56 -4.06
CA ALA A 267 -12.91 -21.73 -4.81
C ALA A 267 -11.78 -22.73 -5.14
N ASP A 268 -10.57 -22.24 -5.48
CA ASP A 268 -9.43 -23.11 -5.81
C ASP A 268 -8.06 -22.50 -5.41
N PRO A 269 -7.75 -22.42 -4.10
CA PRO A 269 -6.62 -21.65 -3.58
C PRO A 269 -5.27 -22.16 -4.11
N LEU A 270 -5.12 -23.48 -4.24
CA LEU A 270 -3.87 -24.11 -4.65
C LEU A 270 -3.48 -23.82 -6.10
N ARG A 271 -4.42 -23.42 -6.96
CA ARG A 271 -4.13 -23.05 -8.35
C ARG A 271 -4.19 -21.55 -8.55
N VAL A 272 -5.13 -20.86 -7.91
CA VAL A 272 -5.31 -19.42 -8.09
C VAL A 272 -4.18 -18.64 -7.43
N ILE A 273 -3.89 -18.88 -6.14
CA ILE A 273 -2.89 -18.07 -5.39
C ILE A 273 -1.50 -18.13 -6.04
N PRO A 274 -0.92 -19.31 -6.36
CA PRO A 274 0.37 -19.34 -7.04
C PRO A 274 0.36 -18.65 -8.40
N SER A 275 -0.75 -18.76 -9.16
CA SER A 275 -0.85 -18.16 -10.49
C SER A 275 -0.91 -16.65 -10.45
N ILE A 276 -1.71 -16.06 -9.55
CA ILE A 276 -1.79 -14.61 -9.39
C ILE A 276 -0.48 -14.05 -8.85
N VAL A 277 0.21 -14.76 -7.94
CA VAL A 277 1.51 -14.34 -7.41
C VAL A 277 2.55 -14.30 -8.53
N VAL A 278 2.67 -15.38 -9.31
CA VAL A 278 3.64 -15.44 -10.42
C VAL A 278 3.33 -14.41 -11.49
N GLY A 279 2.08 -14.30 -11.94
CA GLY A 279 1.74 -13.32 -12.97
C GLY A 279 1.92 -11.87 -12.52
N THR A 280 1.55 -11.55 -11.28
CA THR A 280 1.76 -10.21 -10.72
C THR A 280 3.24 -9.90 -10.53
N ALA A 281 4.04 -10.86 -10.03
CA ALA A 281 5.49 -10.71 -9.94
C ALA A 281 6.11 -10.45 -11.32
N ILE A 282 5.72 -11.18 -12.36
CA ILE A 282 6.23 -10.97 -13.71
C ILE A 282 5.84 -9.60 -14.27
N GLY A 283 4.58 -9.18 -14.13
CA GLY A 283 4.14 -7.86 -14.58
C GLY A 283 4.91 -6.73 -13.91
N CYS A 284 5.06 -6.78 -12.58
CA CYS A 284 5.84 -5.79 -11.84
C CYS A 284 7.34 -5.86 -12.15
N ALA A 285 7.90 -7.04 -12.42
CA ALA A 285 9.29 -7.20 -12.82
C ALA A 285 9.56 -6.54 -14.18
N ILE A 286 8.65 -6.72 -15.15
CA ILE A 286 8.73 -6.07 -16.46
C ILE A 286 8.67 -4.56 -16.29
N ASN A 287 7.70 -4.04 -15.52
CA ASN A 287 7.59 -2.60 -15.23
C ASN A 287 8.90 -2.05 -14.62
N GLY A 288 9.45 -2.75 -13.62
CA GLY A 288 10.70 -2.40 -12.96
C GLY A 288 11.91 -2.43 -13.90
N ALA A 289 12.03 -3.46 -14.73
CA ALA A 289 13.12 -3.60 -15.71
C ALA A 289 13.16 -2.43 -16.71
N PHE A 290 11.99 -1.95 -17.12
CA PHE A 290 11.84 -0.82 -18.03
C PHE A 290 11.85 0.55 -17.33
N GLY A 291 11.94 0.59 -16.00
CA GLY A 291 12.00 1.84 -15.24
C GLY A 291 10.75 2.71 -15.36
N VAL A 292 9.58 2.11 -15.59
CA VAL A 292 8.34 2.87 -15.73
C VAL A 292 7.84 3.31 -14.35
N THR A 293 7.57 4.60 -14.21
CA THR A 293 7.16 5.24 -12.94
C THR A 293 5.93 6.12 -13.15
N GLN A 294 5.24 6.42 -12.06
CA GLN A 294 4.17 7.41 -11.99
C GLN A 294 4.29 8.20 -10.67
N GLU A 295 4.01 9.50 -10.72
CA GLU A 295 4.05 10.40 -9.56
C GLU A 295 2.65 10.62 -8.96
N THR A 296 1.75 9.65 -9.14
CA THR A 296 0.39 9.66 -8.60
C THR A 296 0.10 8.39 -7.81
N MET A 297 -0.70 8.52 -6.74
CA MET A 297 -1.17 7.39 -5.93
C MET A 297 -2.41 6.71 -6.53
N LEU A 298 -2.45 6.57 -7.86
CA LEU A 298 -3.51 5.82 -8.54
C LEU A 298 -3.14 4.36 -8.74
N ALA A 299 -4.12 3.50 -8.51
CA ALA A 299 -3.97 2.10 -8.79
C ALA A 299 -4.15 1.78 -10.28
N THR A 300 -3.26 0.93 -10.77
CA THR A 300 -3.33 0.21 -12.04
C THR A 300 -3.86 1.03 -13.24
N PHE A 301 -5.06 0.73 -13.77
CA PHE A 301 -5.52 1.28 -15.05
C PHE A 301 -5.76 2.79 -14.99
N MET A 302 -6.18 3.31 -13.84
CA MET A 302 -6.38 4.74 -13.67
C MET A 302 -5.08 5.52 -13.83
N ALA A 303 -3.94 4.89 -13.54
CA ALA A 303 -2.66 5.55 -13.57
C ALA A 303 -2.06 5.68 -14.98
N ILE A 304 -2.59 4.98 -15.99
CA ILE A 304 -2.06 4.96 -17.36
C ILE A 304 -1.70 6.36 -17.89
N PRO A 305 -2.55 7.41 -17.76
CA PRO A 305 -2.24 8.75 -18.27
C PRO A 305 -1.08 9.46 -17.56
N PHE A 306 -0.67 8.97 -16.39
CA PHE A 306 0.32 9.59 -15.50
C PHE A 306 1.64 8.86 -15.46
N THR A 307 1.76 7.78 -16.24
CA THR A 307 2.98 6.96 -16.28
C THR A 307 3.99 7.56 -17.24
N SER A 308 5.28 7.39 -16.95
CA SER A 308 6.37 7.85 -17.81
C SER A 308 6.40 7.15 -19.18
N ASN A 309 5.80 5.96 -19.29
CA ASN A 309 5.61 5.24 -20.54
C ASN A 309 4.31 4.40 -20.51
N PRO A 310 3.18 4.95 -21.01
CA PRO A 310 1.88 4.27 -20.98
C PRO A 310 1.85 2.94 -21.74
N ILE A 311 2.63 2.82 -22.81
CA ILE A 311 2.65 1.61 -23.64
C ILE A 311 3.30 0.47 -22.87
N LEU A 312 4.48 0.70 -22.28
CA LEU A 312 5.18 -0.31 -21.48
C LEU A 312 4.42 -0.65 -20.20
N TYR A 313 3.78 0.34 -19.57
CA TYR A 313 2.92 0.12 -18.40
C TYR A 313 1.76 -0.83 -18.73
N CYS A 314 1.03 -0.57 -19.82
CA CYS A 314 -0.04 -1.43 -20.30
C CYS A 314 0.47 -2.83 -20.70
N ALA A 315 1.63 -2.91 -21.35
CA ALA A 315 2.25 -4.19 -21.71
C ALA A 315 2.60 -5.02 -20.47
N ALA A 316 3.14 -4.40 -19.42
CA ALA A 316 3.46 -5.06 -18.16
C ALA A 316 2.20 -5.66 -17.49
N ILE A 317 1.10 -4.89 -17.41
CA ILE A 317 -0.19 -5.37 -16.90
C ILE A 317 -0.71 -6.53 -17.75
N LEU A 318 -0.68 -6.37 -19.09
CA LEU A 318 -1.16 -7.36 -20.03
C LEU A 318 -0.42 -8.69 -19.87
N ILE A 319 0.92 -8.65 -19.84
CA ILE A 319 1.75 -9.84 -19.70
C ILE A 319 1.52 -10.51 -18.34
N GLY A 320 1.48 -9.75 -17.25
CA GLY A 320 1.20 -10.29 -15.92
C GLY A 320 -0.18 -10.97 -15.83
N GLY A 321 -1.19 -10.35 -16.44
CA GLY A 321 -2.54 -10.91 -16.54
C GLY A 321 -2.59 -12.18 -17.39
N LEU A 322 -1.92 -12.20 -18.55
CA LEU A 322 -1.85 -13.38 -19.41
C LEU A 322 -1.12 -14.54 -18.75
N VAL A 323 0.00 -14.29 -18.07
CA VAL A 323 0.72 -15.31 -17.29
C VAL A 323 -0.20 -15.90 -16.23
N THR A 324 -0.88 -15.06 -15.46
CA THR A 324 -1.86 -15.49 -14.46
C THR A 324 -2.90 -16.42 -15.08
N ALA A 325 -3.50 -15.99 -16.20
CA ALA A 325 -4.57 -16.70 -16.87
C ALA A 325 -4.13 -18.05 -17.45
N ILE A 326 -2.97 -18.08 -18.10
CA ILE A 326 -2.39 -19.29 -18.68
C ILE A 326 -2.04 -20.28 -17.58
N MET A 327 -1.37 -19.82 -16.50
CA MET A 327 -0.93 -20.68 -15.42
C MET A 327 -2.11 -21.30 -14.67
N VAL A 328 -3.13 -20.50 -14.30
CA VAL A 328 -4.30 -21.04 -13.57
C VAL A 328 -5.09 -22.02 -14.43
N ASN A 329 -5.26 -21.74 -15.72
CA ASN A 329 -5.96 -22.63 -16.65
C ASN A 329 -5.19 -23.94 -16.87
N ALA A 330 -3.87 -23.88 -17.01
CA ALA A 330 -3.04 -25.07 -17.13
C ALA A 330 -3.17 -25.95 -15.88
N LEU A 331 -3.05 -25.36 -14.68
CA LEU A 331 -3.16 -26.08 -13.41
C LEU A 331 -4.56 -26.66 -13.18
N LYS A 332 -5.63 -25.93 -13.52
CA LYS A 332 -7.01 -26.43 -13.45
C LYS A 332 -7.26 -27.56 -14.46
N MET A 333 -6.70 -27.47 -15.67
CA MET A 333 -6.85 -28.51 -16.70
C MET A 333 -6.20 -29.84 -16.28
N LEU A 334 -5.05 -29.80 -15.59
CA LEU A 334 -4.41 -31.01 -15.05
C LEU A 334 -5.30 -31.73 -14.05
N LYS A 335 -6.04 -31.00 -13.21
CA LYS A 335 -7.03 -31.56 -12.28
C LYS A 335 -8.23 -32.17 -13.03
N TYR A 336 -8.77 -31.44 -14.01
CA TYR A 336 -9.90 -31.91 -14.81
C TYR A 336 -9.60 -33.23 -15.52
N LYS A 337 -8.42 -33.35 -16.16
CA LYS A 337 -7.98 -34.61 -16.79
C LYS A 337 -7.79 -35.74 -15.80
N LYS A 338 -7.33 -35.46 -14.57
CA LYS A 338 -7.16 -36.47 -13.53
C LYS A 338 -8.51 -37.00 -13.02
N GLN A 339 -9.50 -36.12 -12.87
CA GLN A 339 -10.86 -36.52 -12.45
C GLN A 339 -11.53 -37.38 -13.53
N ALA A 340 -11.50 -36.96 -14.80
CA ALA A 340 -12.05 -37.74 -15.91
C ALA A 340 -11.45 -39.16 -16.00
N LYS A 341 -10.12 -39.29 -15.85
CA LYS A 341 -9.45 -40.61 -15.81
C LYS A 341 -9.82 -41.47 -14.60
N THR A 342 -10.16 -40.84 -13.47
CA THR A 342 -10.56 -41.58 -12.26
C THR A 342 -11.97 -42.11 -12.43
N GLU A 343 -12.88 -41.31 -12.99
CA GLU A 343 -14.25 -41.71 -13.31
C GLU A 343 -14.29 -42.85 -14.35
N GLU A 344 -13.46 -42.79 -15.39
CA GLU A 344 -13.31 -43.89 -16.38
C GLU A 344 -12.72 -45.18 -15.80
N SER A 345 -12.01 -45.12 -14.66
CA SER A 345 -11.40 -46.31 -14.04
C SER A 345 -12.29 -47.01 -13.00
N VAL A 346 -13.40 -46.37 -12.61
CA VAL A 346 -14.34 -46.84 -11.58
C VAL A 346 -15.70 -47.26 -12.19
N GLY A 347 -16.00 -46.83 -13.41
CA GLY A 347 -17.17 -47.28 -14.20
C GLY A 347 -16.86 -48.45 -15.12
#